data_AF-A0AAN4WHT5-F1
#
_entry.id   AF-A0AAN4WHT5-F1
#
_cell.length_a   1.000
_cell.length_b   1.000
_cell.length_c   1.000
_cell.angle_alpha   90.00
_cell.angle_beta   90.00
_cell.angle_gamma   90.00
#
_symmetry.space_group_name_H-M   'P 1'
#
loop_
_entity.id
_entity.type
_entity.pdbx_description
1 polymer ?
#
loop_
_entity_poly.entity_id
_entity_poly.type
_entity_poly.pdbx_seq_one_letter_code
_entity_poly.pdbx_strand_id
1 'polypeptide(L)'
;MNYEVMSNDVIELVENLKLPLRPHIVGHSMGGKIVMALLLKRPELVNRAVVVDIAPVSYSQQDGGSHNRIIDFMANFDLSRLHSREEVKEAIQQHFRTERSQQLFLKNIKKTSFGFEWKINHRVISKHFDEISGCPSSLPNSTYDKEILFIKGEQSNLITGLECLQKEFPAARLVELPQCGHWIHSEQPEKLAQAIKNFLAV
;
A
#
# COMPACT_ATOMS: atom_id res chain seq x y z
N MET A 1 -6.47 -12.44 -5.38
CA MET A 1 -5.36 -11.47 -5.43
C MET A 1 -4.83 -11.43 -4.02
N ASN A 2 -3.66 -12.02 -3.78
CA ASN A 2 -3.10 -12.15 -2.44
C ASN A 2 -1.62 -11.73 -2.43
N TYR A 3 -1.04 -11.63 -1.22
CA TYR A 3 0.35 -11.21 -1.05
C TYR A 3 1.38 -12.20 -1.61
N GLU A 4 1.04 -13.48 -1.76
CA GLU A 4 1.91 -14.46 -2.41
C GLU A 4 2.08 -14.14 -3.89
N VAL A 5 0.98 -13.93 -4.61
CA VAL A 5 1.00 -13.59 -6.04
C VAL A 5 1.63 -12.22 -6.25
N MET A 6 1.20 -11.20 -5.49
CA MET A 6 1.73 -9.84 -5.66
C MET A 6 3.23 -9.74 -5.31
N SER A 7 3.74 -10.54 -4.36
CA SER A 7 5.18 -10.60 -4.09
C SER A 7 5.94 -11.32 -5.21
N ASN A 8 5.35 -12.36 -5.83
CA ASN A 8 5.94 -13.02 -6.99
C ASN A 8 6.09 -12.06 -8.17
N ASP A 9 5.10 -11.21 -8.43
CA ASP A 9 5.19 -10.20 -9.50
C ASP A 9 6.39 -9.25 -9.28
N VAL A 10 6.65 -8.84 -8.03
CA VAL A 10 7.80 -7.99 -7.70
C VAL A 10 9.12 -8.76 -7.80
N ILE A 11 9.14 -10.03 -7.37
CA ILE A 11 10.31 -10.92 -7.51
C ILE A 11 10.68 -11.05 -8.99
N GLU A 12 9.70 -11.39 -9.83
CA GLU A 12 9.87 -11.52 -11.28
C GLU A 12 10.38 -10.21 -11.89
N LEU A 13 9.82 -9.06 -11.48
CA LEU A 13 10.29 -7.76 -11.95
C LEU A 13 11.77 -7.52 -11.58
N VAL A 14 12.16 -7.77 -10.33
CA VAL A 14 13.55 -7.57 -9.88
C VAL A 14 14.53 -8.45 -10.65
N GLU A 15 14.18 -9.72 -10.87
CA GLU A 15 14.99 -10.67 -11.63
C GLU A 15 15.09 -10.27 -13.12
N ASN A 16 13.98 -9.82 -13.71
CA ASN A 16 13.92 -9.40 -15.11
C ASN A 16 14.69 -8.11 -15.40
N LEU A 17 14.74 -7.17 -14.44
CA LEU A 17 15.46 -5.91 -14.61
C LEU A 17 16.99 -6.10 -14.67
N LYS A 18 17.52 -7.26 -14.24
CA LYS A 18 18.97 -7.59 -14.26
C LYS A 18 19.84 -6.46 -13.71
N LEU A 19 19.40 -5.87 -12.59
CA LEU A 19 20.09 -4.73 -11.98
C LEU A 19 21.51 -5.15 -11.56
N PRO A 20 22.52 -4.29 -11.76
CA PRO A 20 23.90 -4.61 -11.39
C PRO A 20 24.09 -4.72 -9.87
N LEU A 21 23.19 -4.10 -9.11
CA LEU A 21 23.13 -4.14 -7.65
C LEU A 21 21.71 -4.48 -7.22
N ARG A 22 21.59 -5.14 -6.06
CA ARG A 22 20.31 -5.42 -5.44
C ARG A 22 19.58 -4.11 -5.11
N PRO A 23 18.29 -3.97 -5.45
CA PRO A 23 17.54 -2.75 -5.18
C PRO A 23 17.27 -2.57 -3.69
N HIS A 24 17.05 -1.32 -3.31
CA HIS A 24 16.29 -0.98 -2.12
C HIS A 24 14.81 -0.94 -2.45
N ILE A 25 13.95 -1.46 -1.57
CA ILE A 25 12.50 -1.49 -1.80
C ILE A 25 11.79 -0.75 -0.67
N VAL A 26 10.83 0.10 -1.05
CA VAL A 26 9.99 0.86 -0.13
C VAL A 26 8.53 0.56 -0.45
N GLY A 27 7.74 0.16 0.55
CA GLY A 27 6.33 -0.15 0.38
C GLY A 27 5.47 0.61 1.39
N HIS A 28 4.43 1.29 0.92
CA HIS A 28 3.41 1.94 1.77
C HIS A 28 2.14 1.09 1.85
N SER A 29 1.55 0.97 3.03
CA SER A 29 0.26 0.28 3.22
C SER A 29 0.27 -1.13 2.61
N MET A 30 -0.66 -1.46 1.71
CA MET A 30 -0.65 -2.72 0.94
C MET A 30 0.71 -3.02 0.29
N GLY A 31 1.39 -2.02 -0.26
CA GLY A 31 2.75 -2.17 -0.82
C GLY A 31 3.77 -2.59 0.23
N GLY A 32 3.63 -2.16 1.48
CA GLY A 32 4.46 -2.60 2.60
C GLY A 32 4.26 -4.08 2.92
N LYS A 33 3.03 -4.58 2.87
CA LYS A 33 2.75 -6.03 3.01
C LYS A 33 3.33 -6.86 1.86
N ILE A 34 3.36 -6.31 0.64
CA ILE A 34 4.06 -6.94 -0.51
C ILE A 34 5.57 -7.00 -0.25
N VAL A 35 6.17 -5.93 0.29
CA VAL A 35 7.59 -5.91 0.69
C VAL A 35 7.87 -6.97 1.76
N MET A 36 7.07 -7.03 2.81
CA MET A 36 7.19 -8.06 3.85
C MET A 36 7.13 -9.46 3.23
N ALA A 37 6.11 -9.73 2.42
CA ALA A 37 5.93 -11.01 1.73
C ALA A 37 7.13 -11.40 0.87
N LEU A 38 7.70 -10.45 0.12
CA LEU A 38 8.91 -10.67 -0.66
C LEU A 38 10.09 -11.03 0.24
N LEU A 39 10.30 -10.29 1.33
CA LEU A 39 11.43 -10.52 2.25
C LEU A 39 11.37 -11.86 2.97
N LEU A 40 10.17 -12.32 3.34
CA LEU A 40 9.98 -13.65 3.92
C LEU A 40 10.30 -14.77 2.88
N LYS A 41 10.14 -14.50 1.57
CA LYS A 41 10.34 -15.50 0.50
C LYS A 41 11.73 -15.49 -0.12
N ARG A 42 12.25 -14.31 -0.47
CA ARG A 42 13.47 -14.10 -1.26
C ARG A 42 14.29 -12.91 -0.70
N PRO A 43 14.73 -12.95 0.57
CA PRO A 43 15.44 -11.86 1.22
C PRO A 43 16.78 -11.51 0.56
N GLU A 44 17.33 -12.40 -0.25
CA GLU A 44 18.58 -12.21 -0.97
C GLU A 44 18.47 -11.26 -2.18
N LEU A 45 17.25 -11.02 -2.69
CA LEU A 45 17.00 -10.12 -3.82
C LEU A 45 17.02 -8.63 -3.44
N VAL A 46 16.94 -8.30 -2.15
CA VAL A 46 16.83 -6.92 -1.65
C VAL A 46 18.07 -6.53 -0.86
N ASN A 47 18.51 -5.29 -1.04
CA ASN A 47 19.63 -4.75 -0.25
C ASN A 47 19.15 -4.20 1.11
N ARG A 48 18.17 -3.29 1.11
CA ARG A 48 17.50 -2.78 2.31
C ARG A 48 16.02 -2.54 2.01
N ALA A 49 15.17 -2.63 3.03
CA ALA A 49 13.74 -2.47 2.88
C ALA A 49 13.15 -1.46 3.86
N VAL A 50 12.15 -0.72 3.40
CA VAL A 50 11.36 0.18 4.24
C VAL A 50 9.87 -0.12 4.07
N VAL A 51 9.18 -0.21 5.19
CA VAL A 51 7.72 -0.33 5.27
C VAL A 51 7.17 0.96 5.84
N VAL A 52 6.19 1.55 5.15
CA VAL A 52 5.56 2.80 5.57
C VAL A 52 4.12 2.53 5.99
N ASP A 53 3.88 2.70 7.27
CA ASP A 53 2.60 2.78 7.96
C ASP A 53 1.67 1.56 7.77
N ILE A 54 2.23 0.36 7.99
CA ILE A 54 1.49 -0.91 7.97
C ILE A 54 2.24 -1.98 8.77
N ALA A 55 1.53 -2.98 9.30
CA ALA A 55 2.08 -4.13 10.02
C ALA A 55 1.63 -5.46 9.37
N PRO A 56 2.34 -6.58 9.64
CA PRO A 56 1.92 -7.92 9.23
C PRO A 56 0.78 -8.43 10.13
N VAL A 57 -0.38 -7.78 10.03
CA VAL A 57 -1.61 -8.17 10.74
C VAL A 57 -2.81 -8.15 9.80
N SER A 58 -3.83 -8.93 10.16
CA SER A 58 -5.14 -8.86 9.51
C SER A 58 -5.89 -7.67 10.09
N TYR A 59 -6.30 -6.75 9.22
CA TYR A 59 -7.20 -5.69 9.61
C TYR A 59 -8.61 -6.21 9.38
N SER A 60 -9.35 -6.47 10.46
CA SER A 60 -10.79 -6.65 10.36
C SER A 60 -11.42 -5.33 9.88
N GLN A 61 -12.72 -5.34 9.51
CA GLN A 61 -13.48 -4.19 8.99
C GLN A 61 -13.62 -2.98 9.97
N GLN A 62 -12.64 -2.77 10.85
CA GLN A 62 -12.50 -1.66 11.78
C GLN A 62 -12.11 -0.33 11.11
N ASP A 63 -11.99 -0.28 9.77
CA ASP A 63 -11.89 0.97 9.02
C ASP A 63 -13.25 1.70 8.88
N GLY A 64 -14.28 1.21 9.56
CA GLY A 64 -15.64 1.76 9.50
C GLY A 64 -16.31 1.59 8.13
N GLY A 65 -15.86 0.62 7.32
CA GLY A 65 -16.40 0.37 5.99
C GLY A 65 -15.97 1.40 4.93
N SER A 66 -14.95 2.22 5.21
CA SER A 66 -14.47 3.25 4.30
C SER A 66 -13.97 2.67 2.97
N HIS A 67 -13.22 1.56 3.00
CA HIS A 67 -12.78 0.90 1.78
C HIS A 67 -13.94 0.23 1.04
N ASN A 68 -14.90 -0.38 1.75
CA ASN A 68 -16.10 -0.95 1.14
C ASN A 68 -16.88 0.14 0.39
N ARG A 69 -17.07 1.33 0.97
CA ARG A 69 -17.74 2.45 0.30
C ARG A 69 -17.04 2.89 -0.99
N ILE A 70 -15.70 2.88 -1.02
CA ILE A 70 -14.93 3.23 -2.22
C ILE A 70 -15.10 2.16 -3.30
N ILE A 71 -14.99 0.88 -2.92
CA ILE A 71 -15.12 -0.26 -3.83
C ILE A 71 -16.54 -0.32 -4.40
N ASP A 72 -17.56 -0.19 -3.54
CA ASP A 72 -18.97 -0.18 -3.92
C ASP A 72 -19.28 0.99 -4.86
N PHE A 73 -18.71 2.17 -4.59
CA PHE A 73 -18.85 3.29 -5.50
C PHE A 73 -18.23 2.99 -6.86
N MET A 74 -16.99 2.51 -6.92
CA MET A 74 -16.34 2.17 -8.20
C MET A 74 -17.12 1.08 -8.98
N ALA A 75 -17.73 0.12 -8.28
CA ALA A 75 -18.51 -0.95 -8.89
C ALA A 75 -19.85 -0.48 -9.48
N ASN A 76 -20.48 0.52 -8.86
CA ASN A 76 -21.81 1.00 -9.25
C ASN A 76 -21.79 2.32 -10.03
N PHE A 77 -20.64 2.99 -10.13
CA PHE A 77 -20.50 4.27 -10.82
C PHE A 77 -20.00 4.11 -12.25
N ASP A 78 -20.90 4.36 -13.21
CA ASP A 78 -20.63 4.28 -14.65
C ASP A 78 -19.98 5.58 -15.16
N LEU A 79 -18.65 5.54 -15.33
CA LEU A 79 -17.87 6.65 -15.88
C LEU A 79 -18.03 6.85 -17.39
N SER A 80 -18.61 5.89 -18.13
CA SER A 80 -18.68 5.97 -19.59
C SER A 80 -19.59 7.09 -20.09
N ARG A 81 -20.53 7.54 -19.24
CA ARG A 81 -21.48 8.60 -19.55
C ARG A 81 -20.91 10.02 -19.36
N LEU A 82 -19.68 10.13 -18.89
CA LEU A 82 -19.02 11.40 -18.60
C LEU A 82 -17.97 11.68 -19.67
N HIS A 83 -17.88 12.94 -20.10
CA HIS A 83 -17.09 13.35 -21.27
C HIS A 83 -16.01 14.38 -20.94
N SER A 84 -16.12 15.08 -19.81
CA SER A 84 -15.10 15.99 -19.29
C SER A 84 -14.58 15.57 -17.91
N ARG A 85 -13.40 16.06 -17.54
CA ARG A 85 -12.80 15.74 -16.24
C ARG A 85 -13.51 16.49 -15.11
N GLU A 86 -14.06 17.64 -15.45
CA GLU A 86 -14.92 18.51 -14.63
C GLU A 86 -16.22 17.78 -14.27
N GLU A 87 -16.92 17.17 -15.24
CA GLU A 87 -18.11 16.35 -14.97
C GLU A 87 -17.82 15.19 -14.01
N VAL A 88 -16.70 14.48 -14.22
CA VAL A 88 -16.28 13.40 -13.31
C VAL A 88 -16.03 13.94 -11.90
N LYS A 89 -15.38 15.09 -11.77
CA LYS A 89 -15.13 15.73 -10.47
C LYS A 89 -16.44 16.10 -9.77
N GLU A 90 -17.36 16.76 -10.46
CA GLU A 90 -18.65 17.16 -9.92
C GLU A 90 -19.45 15.95 -9.43
N ALA A 91 -19.48 14.87 -10.22
CA ALA A 91 -20.18 13.66 -9.83
C ALA A 91 -19.55 12.99 -8.59
N ILE A 92 -18.21 12.87 -8.53
CA ILE A 92 -17.52 12.32 -7.35
C ILE A 92 -17.78 13.17 -6.09
N GLN A 93 -17.83 14.50 -6.23
CA GLN A 93 -18.07 15.43 -5.12
C GLN A 93 -19.44 15.23 -4.45
N GLN A 94 -20.45 14.75 -5.18
CA GLN A 94 -21.76 14.43 -4.64
C GLN A 94 -21.71 13.23 -3.67
N HIS A 95 -20.73 12.34 -3.82
CA HIS A 95 -20.60 11.13 -3.02
C HIS A 95 -19.50 11.21 -1.94
N PHE A 96 -18.44 11.99 -2.18
CA PHE A 96 -17.28 12.08 -1.29
C PHE A 96 -16.93 13.52 -0.95
N ARG A 97 -17.08 13.90 0.33
CA ARG A 97 -16.92 15.29 0.79
C ARG A 97 -15.47 15.76 0.89
N THR A 98 -14.55 14.88 1.22
CA THR A 98 -13.14 15.26 1.44
C THR A 98 -12.38 15.30 0.11
N GLU A 99 -11.60 16.35 -0.12
CA GLU A 99 -10.74 16.48 -1.31
C GLU A 99 -9.82 15.27 -1.52
N ARG A 100 -9.31 14.71 -0.43
CA ARG A 100 -8.44 13.52 -0.47
C ARG A 100 -9.13 12.32 -1.13
N SER A 101 -10.35 11.97 -0.70
CA SER A 101 -11.12 10.90 -1.33
C SER A 101 -11.46 11.22 -2.78
N GLN A 102 -11.77 12.47 -3.11
CA GLN A 102 -12.01 12.88 -4.50
C GLN A 102 -10.77 12.68 -5.39
N GLN A 103 -9.59 13.09 -4.89
CA GLN A 103 -8.32 12.94 -5.60
C GLN A 103 -7.93 11.48 -5.83
N LEU A 104 -8.30 10.56 -4.91
CA LEU A 104 -8.12 9.13 -5.12
C LEU A 104 -8.82 8.67 -6.41
N PHE A 105 -10.09 9.04 -6.61
CA PHE A 105 -10.84 8.68 -7.81
C PHE A 105 -10.27 9.38 -9.06
N LEU A 106 -10.02 10.69 -8.99
CA LEU A 106 -9.57 11.49 -10.14
C LEU A 106 -8.18 11.10 -10.68
N LYS A 107 -7.32 10.50 -9.86
CA LYS A 107 -6.04 9.93 -10.29
C LYS A 107 -6.20 8.57 -10.97
N ASN A 108 -7.30 7.87 -10.65
CA ASN A 108 -7.59 6.51 -11.08
C ASN A 108 -8.62 6.40 -12.22
N ILE A 109 -8.89 7.50 -12.93
CA ILE A 109 -9.64 7.49 -14.20
C ILE A 109 -8.70 7.60 -15.41
N LYS A 110 -9.09 6.99 -16.53
CA LYS A 110 -8.47 7.17 -17.86
C LYS A 110 -9.56 7.57 -18.86
N LYS A 111 -9.23 8.47 -19.79
CA LYS A 111 -10.11 8.84 -20.90
C LYS A 111 -10.00 7.79 -22.01
N THR A 112 -11.12 7.39 -22.57
CA THR A 112 -11.24 6.48 -23.72
C THR A 112 -12.02 7.15 -24.85
N SER A 113 -12.19 6.47 -25.98
CA SER A 113 -13.04 6.94 -27.08
C SER A 113 -14.52 7.01 -26.71
N PHE A 114 -14.95 6.30 -25.66
CA PHE A 114 -16.34 6.17 -25.25
C PHE A 114 -16.67 6.87 -23.93
N GLY A 115 -15.75 7.67 -23.36
CA GLY A 115 -15.94 8.36 -22.08
C GLY A 115 -14.76 8.15 -21.14
N PHE A 116 -15.03 7.91 -19.86
CA PHE A 116 -14.02 7.56 -18.87
C PHE A 116 -14.17 6.13 -18.36
N GLU A 117 -13.05 5.57 -17.90
CA GLU A 117 -13.00 4.25 -17.26
C GLU A 117 -12.10 4.29 -16.02
N TRP A 118 -12.36 3.40 -15.07
CA TRP A 118 -11.44 3.15 -13.96
C TRP A 118 -10.15 2.49 -14.47
N LYS A 119 -8.99 3.01 -14.07
CA LYS A 119 -7.68 2.37 -14.30
C LYS A 119 -7.51 1.11 -13.46
N ILE A 120 -8.06 1.13 -12.25
CA ILE A 120 -7.96 0.05 -11.28
C ILE A 120 -9.00 -1.03 -11.61
N ASN A 121 -8.59 -2.29 -11.52
CA ASN A 121 -9.49 -3.44 -11.60
C ASN A 121 -10.28 -3.61 -10.28
N HIS A 122 -11.20 -2.68 -10.03
CA HIS A 122 -12.03 -2.64 -8.82
C HIS A 122 -12.83 -3.93 -8.60
N ARG A 123 -13.22 -4.66 -9.67
CA ARG A 123 -13.93 -5.93 -9.58
C ARG A 123 -13.08 -7.02 -8.91
N VAL A 124 -11.82 -7.14 -9.30
CA VAL A 124 -10.88 -8.11 -8.68
C VAL A 124 -10.57 -7.70 -7.26
N ILE A 125 -10.36 -6.41 -6.99
CA ILE A 125 -10.12 -5.91 -5.63
C ILE A 125 -11.32 -6.22 -4.73
N SER A 126 -12.54 -5.94 -5.19
CA SER A 126 -13.78 -6.25 -4.46
C SER A 126 -13.86 -7.74 -4.11
N LYS A 127 -13.62 -8.61 -5.10
CA LYS A 127 -13.67 -10.07 -4.92
C LYS A 127 -12.65 -10.60 -3.91
N HIS A 128 -11.48 -9.96 -3.82
CA HIS A 128 -10.35 -10.42 -3.00
C HIS A 128 -10.03 -9.46 -1.85
N PHE A 129 -10.99 -8.62 -1.43
CA PHE A 129 -10.72 -7.60 -0.43
C PHE A 129 -10.31 -8.20 0.92
N ASP A 130 -10.87 -9.35 1.29
CA ASP A 130 -10.48 -10.09 2.50
C ASP A 130 -9.02 -10.57 2.45
N GLU A 131 -8.53 -10.99 1.28
CA GLU A 131 -7.12 -11.36 1.08
C GLU A 131 -6.19 -10.13 1.19
N ILE A 132 -6.64 -8.97 0.71
CA ILE A 132 -5.88 -7.71 0.71
C ILE A 132 -5.84 -7.10 2.11
N SER A 133 -6.97 -7.08 2.82
CA SER A 133 -7.07 -6.58 4.20
C SER A 133 -6.46 -7.54 5.21
N GLY A 134 -6.41 -8.83 4.87
CA GLY A 134 -5.78 -9.90 5.63
C GLY A 134 -4.27 -9.74 5.82
N CYS A 135 -3.73 -10.58 6.70
CA CYS A 135 -2.31 -10.64 7.01
C CYS A 135 -1.53 -11.37 5.91
N PRO A 136 -0.28 -10.96 5.59
CA PRO A 136 0.63 -11.80 4.81
C PRO A 136 1.02 -13.14 5.50
N SER A 137 0.51 -13.43 6.70
CA SER A 137 0.79 -14.65 7.50
C SER A 137 0.28 -15.97 6.91
N SER A 138 -0.15 -16.00 5.65
CA SER A 138 -0.31 -17.24 4.86
C SER A 138 0.99 -17.69 4.18
N LEU A 139 2.06 -16.89 4.28
CA LEU A 139 3.39 -17.21 3.76
C LEU A 139 4.17 -18.10 4.74
N PRO A 140 4.95 -19.08 4.25
CA PRO A 140 5.60 -20.07 5.11
C PRO A 140 6.53 -19.41 6.14
N ASN A 141 6.62 -20.02 7.33
CA ASN A 141 7.41 -19.57 8.49
C ASN A 141 8.90 -19.33 8.15
N SER A 142 9.26 -18.10 7.77
CA SER A 142 10.64 -17.71 7.53
C SER A 142 10.83 -16.29 8.06
N THR A 143 11.32 -16.18 9.30
CA THR A 143 11.69 -14.90 9.89
C THR A 143 12.66 -14.14 8.99
N TYR A 144 12.56 -12.81 8.99
CA TYR A 144 13.52 -11.93 8.32
C TYR A 144 14.45 -11.31 9.36
N ASP A 145 15.64 -11.88 9.49
CA ASP A 145 16.57 -11.55 10.58
C ASP A 145 17.47 -10.33 10.27
N LYS A 146 17.33 -9.71 9.09
CA LYS A 146 18.09 -8.52 8.72
C LYS A 146 17.33 -7.24 9.09
N GLU A 147 18.05 -6.13 9.16
CA GLU A 147 17.46 -4.83 9.48
C GLU A 147 16.42 -4.41 8.41
N ILE A 148 15.27 -3.96 8.88
CA ILE A 148 14.18 -3.38 8.09
C ILE A 148 13.63 -2.17 8.83
N LEU A 149 13.38 -1.08 8.12
CA LEU A 149 12.81 0.12 8.73
C LEU A 149 11.29 0.12 8.57
N PHE A 150 10.58 0.28 9.68
CA PHE A 150 9.16 0.62 9.72
C PHE A 150 9.01 2.10 10.07
N ILE A 151 8.20 2.82 9.30
CA ILE A 151 7.87 4.22 9.56
C ILE A 151 6.38 4.32 9.85
N LYS A 152 6.01 4.82 11.03
CA LYS A 152 4.63 4.98 11.49
C LYS A 152 4.26 6.47 11.57
N GLY A 153 3.05 6.84 11.20
CA GLY A 153 2.47 8.13 11.57
C GLY A 153 1.93 8.06 13.00
N GLU A 154 2.28 9.01 13.87
CA GLU A 154 1.81 9.07 15.27
C GLU A 154 0.27 8.96 15.38
N GLN A 155 -0.45 9.58 14.46
CA GLN A 155 -1.92 9.61 14.41
C GLN A 155 -2.53 8.43 13.62
N SER A 156 -1.68 7.50 13.16
CA SER A 156 -2.11 6.29 12.45
C SER A 156 -2.26 5.11 13.40
N ASN A 157 -3.39 4.40 13.25
CA ASN A 157 -3.70 3.18 14.00
C ASN A 157 -3.41 1.90 13.19
N LEU A 158 -2.64 1.99 12.10
CA LEU A 158 -2.37 0.81 11.27
C LEU A 158 -1.22 -0.05 11.78
N ILE A 159 -0.17 0.52 12.38
CA ILE A 159 0.87 -0.30 13.01
C ILE A 159 0.39 -0.68 14.41
N THR A 160 -0.24 -1.85 14.48
CA THR A 160 -0.67 -2.53 15.71
C THR A 160 -0.03 -3.92 15.77
N GLY A 161 -0.10 -4.60 16.92
CA GLY A 161 0.44 -5.95 17.06
C GLY A 161 1.95 -6.01 16.90
N LEU A 162 2.68 -5.19 17.68
CA LEU A 162 4.15 -5.16 17.67
C LEU A 162 4.77 -6.55 17.92
N GLU A 163 4.07 -7.43 18.64
CA GLU A 163 4.48 -8.82 18.85
C GLU A 163 4.56 -9.62 17.53
N CYS A 164 3.56 -9.47 16.64
CA CYS A 164 3.56 -10.12 15.33
C CYS A 164 4.72 -9.59 14.47
N LEU A 165 4.93 -8.27 14.50
CA LEU A 165 6.03 -7.62 13.81
C LEU A 165 7.39 -8.12 14.32
N GLN A 166 7.58 -8.23 15.64
CA GLN A 166 8.84 -8.74 16.22
C GLN A 166 9.06 -10.23 15.93
N LYS A 167 7.99 -11.02 15.84
CA LYS A 167 8.09 -12.44 15.51
C LYS A 167 8.60 -12.66 14.09
N GLU A 168 8.07 -11.93 13.12
CA GLU A 168 8.44 -12.07 11.71
C GLU A 168 9.69 -11.25 11.33
N PHE A 169 9.91 -10.12 11.99
CA PHE A 169 10.98 -9.16 11.72
C PHE A 169 11.70 -8.77 13.03
N PRO A 170 12.47 -9.68 13.64
CA PRO A 170 13.12 -9.43 14.94
C PRO A 170 14.13 -8.28 14.93
N ALA A 171 14.72 -7.98 13.77
CA ALA A 171 15.63 -6.85 13.56
C ALA A 171 14.91 -5.58 13.03
N ALA A 172 13.59 -5.49 13.16
CA ALA A 172 12.84 -4.32 12.73
C ALA A 172 13.15 -3.10 13.59
N ARG A 173 13.42 -1.98 12.92
CA ARG A 173 13.51 -0.66 13.54
C ARG A 173 12.22 0.10 13.27
N LEU A 174 11.57 0.60 14.32
CA LEU A 174 10.39 1.45 14.20
C LEU A 174 10.76 2.93 14.42
N VAL A 175 10.35 3.78 13.49
CA VAL A 175 10.41 5.24 13.61
C VAL A 175 9.01 5.80 13.53
N GLU A 176 8.63 6.64 14.49
CA GLU A 176 7.34 7.32 14.50
C GLU A 176 7.53 8.79 14.07
N LEU A 177 6.65 9.27 13.19
CA LEU A 177 6.63 10.66 12.74
C LEU A 177 5.47 11.42 13.43
N PRO A 178 5.78 12.48 14.21
CA PRO A 178 4.79 13.20 15.00
C PRO A 178 3.83 13.99 14.10
N GLN A 179 2.58 14.16 14.55
CA GLN A 179 1.54 14.94 13.86
C GLN A 179 1.28 14.46 12.42
N CYS A 180 1.30 13.15 12.20
CA CYS A 180 1.13 12.55 10.89
C CYS A 180 0.21 11.33 10.98
N GLY A 181 -0.75 11.24 10.06
CA GLY A 181 -1.60 10.08 9.87
C GLY A 181 -1.04 9.08 8.87
N HIS A 182 -1.92 8.32 8.22
CA HIS A 182 -1.52 7.20 7.35
C HIS A 182 -0.81 7.63 6.06
N TRP A 183 -1.11 8.81 5.53
CA TRP A 183 -0.63 9.22 4.20
C TRP A 183 0.62 10.07 4.34
N ILE A 184 1.59 9.51 5.05
CA ILE A 184 2.84 10.20 5.42
C ILE A 184 3.53 10.84 4.22
N HIS A 185 3.53 10.17 3.07
CA HIS A 185 4.13 10.68 1.84
C HIS A 185 3.41 11.91 1.26
N SER A 186 2.15 12.16 1.64
CA SER A 186 1.39 13.36 1.28
C SER A 186 1.38 14.40 2.39
N GLU A 187 1.40 13.96 3.65
CA GLU A 187 1.26 14.82 4.84
C GLU A 187 2.61 15.40 5.29
N GLN A 188 3.67 14.59 5.26
CA GLN A 188 5.03 14.96 5.68
C GLN A 188 6.10 14.38 4.73
N PRO A 189 6.07 14.70 3.42
CA PRO A 189 6.96 14.12 2.41
C PRO A 189 8.45 14.28 2.72
N GLU A 190 8.85 15.45 3.21
CA GLU A 190 10.26 15.76 3.49
C GLU A 190 10.81 14.92 4.66
N LYS A 191 10.04 14.81 5.75
CA LYS A 191 10.41 13.99 6.91
C LYS A 191 10.47 12.51 6.56
N LEU A 192 9.51 12.02 5.77
CA LEU A 192 9.52 10.64 5.26
C LEU A 192 10.78 10.39 4.41
N ALA A 193 11.06 11.27 3.45
CA ALA A 193 12.23 11.15 2.59
C ALA A 193 13.53 11.18 3.40
N GLN A 194 13.62 12.03 4.42
CA GLN A 194 14.79 12.10 5.29
C GLN A 194 14.98 10.81 6.09
N ALA A 195 13.91 10.27 6.69
CA ALA A 195 13.96 9.01 7.43
C ALA A 195 14.42 7.84 6.54
N ILE A 196 13.88 7.75 5.31
CA ILE A 196 14.29 6.76 4.31
C ILE A 196 15.77 6.94 3.95
N LYS A 197 16.19 8.16 3.57
CA LYS A 197 17.58 8.43 3.17
C LYS A 197 18.58 8.08 4.28
N ASN A 198 18.27 8.45 5.52
CA ASN A 198 19.14 8.16 6.67
C ASN A 198 19.35 6.66 6.86
N PHE A 199 18.31 5.85 6.63
CA PHE A 199 18.39 4.40 6.75
C PHE A 199 19.10 3.75 5.57
N LEU A 200 18.90 4.26 4.36
CA LEU A 200 19.52 3.71 3.14
C LEU A 200 20.99 4.11 2.96
N ALA A 201 21.45 5.16 3.64
CA ALA A 201 22.84 5.65 3.55
C ALA A 201 23.88 4.82 4.31
N VAL A 202 23.43 3.83 5.08
CA VAL A 202 24.28 2.89 5.86
C VAL A 202 24.61 1.67 5.02
#